data_AF-A0AAF0JPN8-F1
#
_entry.id   AF-A0AAF0JPN8-F1
#
_cell.length_a   1.000
_cell.length_b   1.000
_cell.length_c   1.000
_cell.angle_alpha   90.00
_cell.angle_beta   90.00
_cell.angle_gamma   90.00
#
_symmetry.space_group_name_H-M   'P 1'
#
loop_
_entity.id
_entity.type
_entity.pdbx_description
1 polymer ?
#
loop_
_entity_poly.entity_id
_entity_poly.type
_entity_poly.pdbx_seq_one_letter_code
_entity_poly.pdbx_strand_id
1 'polypeptide(L)'
;MEIEFEKDILNIREFVEKALHLEKKAYSDYKDTLMRTSNKFVLESLITITLETLIHREIFRGLLEALNLFVRERDKLLYKEIERGSQEIELLYQAIVNHLNIEKNMIKMLSEIISYIKEMSNKYPRYKTTLEMIASILDAIRENEEHHHEKIAEIISLIRVR
;
A
#
# COMPACT_ATOMS: atom_id res chain seq x y z
N MET A 1 22.56 10.24 -17.30
CA MET A 1 22.12 9.23 -16.32
C MET A 1 20.97 9.77 -15.47
N GLU A 2 21.09 10.93 -14.80
CA GLU A 2 19.98 11.50 -14.00
C GLU A 2 18.77 12.01 -14.81
N ILE A 3 18.98 12.56 -16.01
CA ILE A 3 17.90 13.03 -16.91
C ILE A 3 17.09 11.86 -17.50
N GLU A 4 17.74 10.71 -17.70
CA GLU A 4 17.12 9.52 -18.29
C GLU A 4 16.20 8.83 -17.26
N PHE A 5 16.68 8.71 -16.02
CA PHE A 5 15.89 8.21 -14.89
C PHE A 5 14.63 9.05 -14.62
N GLU A 6 14.71 10.37 -14.73
CA GLU A 6 13.57 11.27 -14.51
C GLU A 6 12.50 11.13 -15.60
N LYS A 7 12.94 11.00 -16.85
CA LYS A 7 12.07 10.69 -17.99
C LYS A 7 11.39 9.33 -17.81
N ASP A 8 12.10 8.33 -17.30
CA ASP A 8 11.55 6.99 -17.05
C ASP A 8 10.49 7.00 -15.95
N ILE A 9 10.70 7.75 -14.87
CA ILE A 9 9.69 7.92 -13.80
C ILE A 9 8.42 8.60 -14.33
N LEU A 10 8.57 9.62 -15.19
CA LEU A 10 7.42 10.27 -15.83
C LEU A 10 6.68 9.31 -16.79
N ASN A 11 7.39 8.51 -17.57
CA ASN A 11 6.79 7.51 -18.45
C ASN A 11 6.02 6.45 -17.64
N ILE A 12 6.61 5.93 -16.56
CA ILE A 12 5.94 4.98 -15.66
C ILE A 12 4.67 5.61 -15.09
N ARG A 13 4.74 6.87 -14.66
CA ARG A 13 3.58 7.62 -14.16
C ARG A 13 2.44 7.67 -15.19
N GLU A 14 2.73 7.96 -16.44
CA GLU A 14 1.72 7.96 -17.50
C GLU A 14 1.07 6.58 -17.70
N PHE A 15 1.85 5.50 -17.65
CA PHE A 15 1.30 4.15 -17.73
C PHE A 15 0.40 3.83 -16.54
N VAL A 16 0.81 4.20 -15.33
CA VAL A 16 0.01 4.02 -14.11
C VAL A 16 -1.27 4.83 -14.15
N GLU A 17 -1.24 6.07 -14.65
CA GLU A 17 -2.43 6.91 -14.84
C GLU A 17 -3.42 6.28 -15.82
N LYS A 18 -2.92 5.73 -16.94
CA LYS A 18 -3.75 5.01 -17.93
C LYS A 18 -4.36 3.74 -17.32
N ALA A 19 -3.57 2.92 -16.61
CA ALA A 19 -4.04 1.71 -15.94
C ALA A 19 -5.10 2.04 -14.88
N LEU A 20 -4.87 3.07 -14.06
CA LEU A 20 -5.83 3.55 -13.06
C LEU A 20 -7.15 3.99 -13.71
N HIS A 21 -7.09 4.66 -14.86
CA HIS A 21 -8.29 5.06 -15.59
C HIS A 21 -9.10 3.85 -16.08
N LEU A 22 -8.42 2.82 -16.62
CA LEU A 22 -9.06 1.59 -17.06
C LEU A 22 -9.73 0.84 -15.89
N GLU A 23 -9.04 0.69 -14.75
CA GLU A 23 -9.61 0.04 -13.56
C GLU A 23 -10.79 0.82 -12.97
N LYS A 24 -10.75 2.17 -13.00
CA LYS A 24 -11.90 3.00 -12.59
C LYS A 24 -13.13 2.73 -13.46
N LYS A 25 -12.93 2.65 -14.77
CA LYS A 25 -14.01 2.37 -15.73
C LYS A 25 -14.55 0.95 -15.53
N ALA A 26 -13.68 -0.05 -15.51
CA ALA A 26 -14.04 -1.45 -15.30
C ALA A 26 -14.82 -1.63 -13.99
N TYR A 27 -14.39 -0.98 -12.90
CA TYR A 27 -15.09 -1.06 -11.62
C TYR A 27 -16.50 -0.49 -11.70
N SER A 28 -16.67 0.64 -12.40
CA SER A 28 -18.00 1.22 -12.63
C SER A 28 -18.89 0.27 -13.42
N ASP A 29 -18.37 -0.30 -14.51
CA ASP A 29 -19.11 -1.22 -15.39
C ASP A 29 -19.52 -2.51 -14.65
N TYR A 30 -18.61 -3.11 -13.87
CA TYR A 30 -18.91 -4.30 -13.07
C TYR A 30 -19.90 -4.02 -11.95
N LYS A 31 -19.77 -2.88 -11.25
CA LYS A 31 -20.72 -2.45 -10.22
C LYS A 31 -22.12 -2.26 -10.81
N ASP A 32 -22.24 -1.59 -11.95
CA ASP A 32 -23.53 -1.38 -12.61
C ASP A 32 -24.16 -2.70 -13.06
N THR A 33 -23.35 -3.62 -13.56
CA THR A 33 -23.79 -4.96 -13.96
C THR A 33 -24.27 -5.76 -12.75
N LEU A 34 -23.59 -5.63 -11.61
CA LEU A 34 -23.92 -6.31 -10.35
C LEU A 34 -25.27 -5.86 -9.80
N MET A 35 -25.59 -4.57 -9.92
CA MET A 35 -26.88 -4.01 -9.50
C MET A 35 -28.05 -4.46 -10.38
N ARG A 36 -27.78 -4.94 -11.61
CA ARG A 36 -28.81 -5.28 -12.61
C ARG A 36 -29.02 -6.78 -12.79
N THR A 37 -28.05 -7.60 -12.39
CA THR A 37 -28.13 -9.06 -12.57
C THR A 37 -28.87 -9.73 -11.41
N SER A 38 -29.82 -10.60 -11.73
CA SER A 38 -30.53 -11.47 -10.78
C SER A 38 -30.04 -12.92 -10.83
N ASN A 39 -29.10 -13.23 -11.73
CA ASN A 39 -28.56 -14.57 -11.88
C ASN A 39 -27.53 -14.84 -10.78
N LYS A 40 -27.87 -15.77 -9.87
CA LYS A 40 -27.06 -16.14 -8.71
C LYS A 40 -25.65 -16.61 -9.07
N PHE A 41 -25.44 -17.32 -10.18
CA PHE A 41 -24.11 -17.78 -10.59
C PHE A 41 -23.27 -16.64 -11.17
N VAL A 42 -23.90 -15.74 -11.94
CA VAL A 42 -23.23 -14.55 -12.49
C VAL A 42 -22.85 -13.58 -11.38
N LEU A 43 -23.70 -13.42 -10.36
CA LEU A 43 -23.46 -12.54 -9.22
C LEU A 43 -22.15 -12.85 -8.49
N GLU A 44 -21.80 -14.13 -8.29
CA GLU A 44 -20.62 -14.49 -7.49
C GLU A 44 -19.31 -14.22 -8.20
N SER A 45 -19.22 -14.63 -9.47
CA SER A 45 -18.07 -14.31 -10.30
C SER A 45 -17.90 -12.80 -10.44
N LEU A 46 -19.02 -12.08 -10.61
CA LEU A 46 -19.00 -10.63 -10.76
C LEU A 46 -18.63 -9.90 -9.47
N ILE A 47 -19.03 -10.37 -8.29
CA ILE A 47 -18.55 -9.86 -6.99
C ILE A 47 -17.02 -10.00 -6.91
N THR A 48 -16.50 -11.17 -7.24
CA THR A 48 -15.06 -11.45 -7.16
C THR A 48 -14.28 -10.53 -8.09
N ILE A 49 -14.68 -10.45 -9.36
CA ILE A 49 -14.05 -9.55 -10.34
C ILE A 49 -14.16 -8.09 -9.90
N THR A 50 -15.32 -7.64 -9.40
CA THR A 50 -15.50 -6.27 -8.93
C THR A 50 -14.55 -5.93 -7.76
N LEU A 51 -14.33 -6.88 -6.85
CA LEU A 51 -13.40 -6.72 -5.73
C LEU A 51 -11.94 -6.68 -6.20
N GLU A 52 -11.55 -7.55 -7.12
CA GLU A 52 -10.21 -7.55 -7.74
C GLU A 52 -9.92 -6.21 -8.43
N THR A 53 -10.83 -5.76 -9.29
CA THR A 53 -10.74 -4.46 -9.98
C THR A 53 -10.67 -3.29 -8.99
N LEU A 54 -11.41 -3.35 -7.88
CA LEU A 54 -11.32 -2.35 -6.81
C LEU A 54 -9.93 -2.33 -6.16
N ILE A 55 -9.37 -3.50 -5.86
CA ILE A 55 -8.02 -3.64 -5.29
C ILE A 55 -6.98 -3.05 -6.25
N HIS A 56 -7.01 -3.43 -7.53
CA HIS A 56 -6.08 -2.90 -8.54
C HIS A 56 -6.15 -1.38 -8.61
N ARG A 57 -7.36 -0.82 -8.60
CA ARG A 57 -7.59 0.63 -8.61
C ARG A 57 -6.88 1.32 -7.45
N GLU A 58 -7.01 0.79 -6.23
CA GLU A 58 -6.37 1.39 -5.06
C GLU A 58 -4.84 1.21 -5.09
N ILE A 59 -4.33 0.09 -5.60
CA ILE A 59 -2.89 -0.13 -5.82
C ILE A 59 -2.33 0.92 -6.79
N PHE A 60 -2.96 1.11 -7.96
CA PHE A 60 -2.51 2.11 -8.93
C PHE A 60 -2.62 3.54 -8.39
N ARG A 61 -3.64 3.83 -7.57
CA ARG A 61 -3.77 5.13 -6.90
C ARG A 61 -2.60 5.37 -5.94
N GLY A 62 -2.29 4.40 -5.07
CA GLY A 62 -1.16 4.47 -4.15
C GLY A 62 0.17 4.63 -4.87
N LEU A 63 0.39 3.88 -5.96
CA LEU A 63 1.59 4.00 -6.79
C LEU A 63 1.72 5.40 -7.40
N LEU A 64 0.63 5.98 -7.90
CA LEU A 64 0.63 7.33 -8.45
C LEU A 64 0.97 8.38 -7.38
N GLU A 65 0.39 8.25 -6.18
CA GLU A 65 0.71 9.11 -5.03
C GLU A 65 2.19 9.02 -4.63
N ALA A 66 2.74 7.79 -4.60
CA ALA A 66 4.15 7.54 -4.29
C ALA A 66 5.10 8.14 -5.34
N LEU A 67 4.82 7.95 -6.63
CA LEU A 67 5.61 8.56 -7.72
C LEU A 67 5.60 10.09 -7.64
N ASN A 68 4.44 10.69 -7.34
CA ASN A 68 4.33 12.13 -7.14
C ASN A 68 5.09 12.63 -5.91
N LEU A 69 5.12 11.86 -4.82
CA LEU A 69 5.94 12.19 -3.65
C LEU A 69 7.42 12.11 -3.99
N PHE A 70 7.85 11.05 -4.68
CA PHE A 70 9.25 10.87 -5.08
C PHE A 70 9.77 12.06 -5.90
N VAL A 71 9.01 12.50 -6.92
CA VAL A 71 9.36 13.68 -7.72
C VAL A 71 9.45 14.95 -6.85
N ARG A 72 8.49 15.17 -5.94
CA ARG A 72 8.46 16.37 -5.07
C ARG A 72 9.59 16.42 -4.03
N GLU A 73 9.95 15.29 -3.44
CA GLU A 73 10.92 15.24 -2.34
C GLU A 73 12.37 15.09 -2.85
N ARG A 74 12.59 14.56 -4.07
CA ARG A 74 13.91 14.54 -4.72
C ARG A 74 14.52 15.94 -4.79
N ASP A 75 13.74 16.94 -5.22
CA ASP A 75 14.21 18.32 -5.35
C ASP A 75 14.59 18.95 -4.00
N LYS A 76 14.04 18.43 -2.89
CA LYS A 76 14.32 18.91 -1.54
C LYS A 76 15.55 18.23 -0.91
N LEU A 77 15.91 17.02 -1.36
CA LEU A 77 17.09 16.30 -0.88
C LEU A 77 18.42 16.92 -1.38
N LEU A 78 18.38 17.82 -2.36
CA LEU A 78 19.55 18.57 -2.85
C LEU A 78 19.94 19.76 -1.95
N TYR A 79 19.14 20.13 -0.94
CA TYR A 79 19.46 21.24 -0.05
C TYR A 79 18.98 21.01 1.39
N LYS A 80 19.95 20.73 2.27
CA LYS A 80 20.21 21.36 3.59
C LYS A 80 20.85 20.34 4.53
N GLU A 81 22.16 20.46 4.74
CA GLU A 81 22.71 20.17 6.06
C GLU A 81 22.04 21.15 7.02
N ILE A 82 21.05 20.67 7.77
CA ILE A 82 20.47 21.44 8.86
C ILE A 82 21.32 21.12 10.08
N GLU A 83 22.12 22.09 10.55
CA GLU A 83 22.59 22.10 11.94
C GLU A 83 21.34 22.21 12.84
N ARG A 84 20.74 21.07 13.18
CA ARG A 84 19.58 21.01 14.08
C ARG A 84 20.08 21.11 15.52
N GLY A 85 19.44 21.97 16.32
CA GLY A 85 19.69 22.04 17.76
C GLY A 85 19.26 20.75 18.48
N SER A 86 19.81 20.50 19.66
CA SER A 86 19.57 19.28 20.46
C SER A 86 18.09 18.98 20.72
N GLN A 87 17.26 20.02 20.91
CA GLN A 87 15.82 19.87 21.15
C GLN A 87 15.04 19.38 19.92
N GLU A 88 15.45 19.78 18.72
CA GLU A 88 14.81 19.29 17.47
C GLU A 88 15.19 17.84 17.17
N ILE A 89 16.41 17.43 17.52
CA ILE A 89 16.87 16.04 17.42
C ILE A 89 16.05 15.14 18.37
N GLU A 90 15.80 15.61 19.60
CA GLU A 90 15.01 14.86 20.58
C GLU A 90 13.54 14.69 20.15
N LEU A 91 12.91 15.75 19.64
CA LEU A 91 11.55 15.67 19.09
C LEU A 91 11.48 14.73 17.87
N LEU A 92 12.47 14.78 16.98
CA LEU A 92 12.56 13.88 15.83
C LEU A 92 12.73 12.42 16.29
N TYR A 93 13.62 12.18 17.24
CA TYR A 93 13.84 10.85 17.83
C TYR A 93 12.54 10.30 18.42
N GLN A 94 11.81 11.11 19.20
CA GLN A 94 10.56 10.68 19.81
C GLN A 94 9.47 10.39 18.78
N ALA A 95 9.38 11.18 17.71
CA ALA A 95 8.49 10.91 16.59
C ALA A 95 8.82 9.57 15.90
N ILE A 96 10.10 9.31 15.62
CA ILE A 96 10.55 8.07 14.95
C ILE A 96 10.30 6.84 15.84
N VAL A 97 10.53 6.94 17.16
CA VAL A 97 10.19 5.86 18.11
C VAL A 97 8.68 5.59 18.14
N ASN A 98 7.85 6.63 18.08
CA ASN A 98 6.40 6.45 17.99
C ASN A 98 6.00 5.72 16.70
N HIS A 99 6.63 6.04 15.57
CA HIS A 99 6.42 5.32 14.31
C HIS A 99 6.82 3.85 14.40
N LEU A 100 7.93 3.52 15.06
CA LEU A 100 8.32 2.12 15.29
C LEU A 100 7.22 1.32 16.03
N ASN A 101 6.59 1.94 17.03
CA ASN A 101 5.49 1.31 17.76
C ASN A 101 4.22 1.18 16.90
N ILE A 102 3.96 2.13 16.01
CA ILE A 102 2.85 2.06 15.05
C ILE A 102 3.03 0.86 14.12
N GLU A 103 4.22 0.70 13.52
CA GLU A 103 4.48 -0.43 12.62
C GLU A 103 4.31 -1.78 13.33
N LYS A 104 4.84 -1.90 14.55
CA LYS A 104 4.68 -3.11 15.35
C LYS A 104 3.21 -3.46 15.62
N ASN A 105 2.39 -2.45 15.93
CA ASN A 105 0.95 -2.66 16.16
C ASN A 105 0.23 -3.04 14.85
N MET A 106 0.61 -2.43 13.73
CA MET A 106 0.05 -2.74 12.41
C MET A 106 0.36 -4.18 12.01
N ILE A 107 1.60 -4.63 12.13
CA ILE A 107 2.04 -6.01 11.85
C ILE A 107 1.21 -7.02 12.66
N LYS A 108 1.01 -6.73 13.95
CA LYS A 108 0.19 -7.58 14.83
C LYS A 108 -1.26 -7.64 14.35
N MET A 109 -1.88 -6.49 14.10
CA MET A 109 -3.27 -6.42 13.64
C MET A 109 -3.47 -7.13 12.30
N LEU A 110 -2.56 -6.94 11.35
CA LEU A 110 -2.58 -7.63 10.06
C LEU A 110 -2.49 -9.15 10.24
N SER A 111 -1.60 -9.62 11.12
CA SER A 111 -1.47 -11.06 11.43
C SER A 111 -2.76 -11.66 12.00
N GLU A 112 -3.45 -10.92 12.88
CA GLU A 112 -4.75 -11.33 13.45
C GLU A 112 -5.85 -11.39 12.37
N ILE A 113 -5.94 -10.37 11.50
CA ILE A 113 -6.93 -10.32 10.41
C ILE A 113 -6.66 -11.44 9.39
N ILE A 114 -5.41 -11.68 8.99
CA ILE A 114 -5.04 -12.75 8.06
C ILE A 114 -5.46 -14.11 8.62
N SER A 115 -5.19 -14.35 9.91
CA SER A 115 -5.57 -15.60 10.58
C SER A 115 -7.09 -15.78 10.57
N TYR A 116 -7.84 -14.73 10.90
CA TYR A 116 -9.30 -14.74 10.85
C TYR A 116 -9.83 -15.02 9.44
N ILE A 117 -9.28 -14.40 8.41
CA ILE A 117 -9.69 -14.61 7.02
C ILE A 117 -9.39 -16.05 6.56
N LYS A 118 -8.25 -16.63 6.94
CA LYS A 118 -7.91 -18.03 6.66
C LYS A 118 -8.87 -19.00 7.37
N GLU A 119 -9.32 -18.70 8.59
CA GLU A 119 -10.38 -19.49 9.23
C GLU A 119 -11.71 -19.37 8.48
N MET A 120 -12.04 -18.16 8.03
CA MET A 120 -13.27 -17.89 7.27
C MET A 120 -13.26 -18.60 5.92
N SER A 121 -12.13 -18.66 5.21
CA SER A 121 -12.03 -19.35 3.92
C SER A 121 -12.32 -20.86 4.06
N ASN A 122 -11.94 -21.46 5.18
CA ASN A 122 -12.26 -22.85 5.51
C ASN A 122 -13.75 -23.03 5.88
N LYS A 123 -14.33 -22.09 6.62
CA LYS A 123 -15.76 -22.12 7.02
C LYS A 123 -16.71 -21.88 5.84
N TYR A 124 -16.27 -21.11 4.84
CA TYR A 124 -17.08 -20.76 3.67
C TYR A 124 -16.36 -21.14 2.37
N PRO A 125 -16.32 -22.45 2.02
CA PRO A 125 -15.61 -22.96 0.84
C PRO A 125 -16.01 -22.28 -0.47
N ARG A 126 -17.25 -21.80 -0.55
CA ARG A 126 -17.79 -21.09 -1.72
C ARG A 126 -17.08 -19.76 -2.03
N TYR A 127 -16.50 -19.11 -1.02
CA TYR A 127 -15.76 -17.84 -1.16
C TYR A 127 -14.25 -18.01 -0.97
N LYS A 128 -13.77 -19.27 -0.97
CA LYS A 128 -12.40 -19.61 -0.60
C LYS A 128 -11.37 -18.82 -1.40
N THR A 129 -11.49 -18.80 -2.73
CA THR A 129 -10.57 -18.09 -3.62
C THR A 129 -10.47 -16.60 -3.28
N THR A 130 -11.61 -15.91 -3.13
CA THR A 130 -11.63 -14.48 -2.83
C THR A 130 -11.02 -14.17 -1.46
N LEU A 131 -11.35 -14.99 -0.44
CA LEU A 131 -10.81 -14.81 0.91
C LEU A 131 -9.31 -15.10 0.97
N GLU A 132 -8.82 -16.13 0.28
CA GLU A 132 -7.39 -16.44 0.18
C GLU A 132 -6.61 -15.35 -0.57
N MET A 133 -7.20 -14.77 -1.60
CA MET A 133 -6.61 -13.61 -2.29
C MET A 133 -6.51 -12.40 -1.37
N ILE A 134 -7.57 -12.06 -0.61
CA ILE A 134 -7.53 -10.96 0.36
C ILE A 134 -6.45 -11.23 1.43
N ALA A 135 -6.39 -12.45 1.96
CA ALA A 135 -5.36 -12.82 2.93
C ALA A 135 -3.94 -12.65 2.37
N SER A 136 -3.72 -12.99 1.10
CA SER A 136 -2.41 -12.86 0.45
C SER A 136 -1.99 -11.39 0.25
N ILE A 137 -2.94 -10.51 -0.10
CA ILE A 137 -2.68 -9.07 -0.21
C ILE A 137 -2.32 -8.48 1.16
N LEU A 138 -3.06 -8.83 2.20
CA LEU A 138 -2.77 -8.38 3.56
C LEU A 138 -1.43 -8.91 4.08
N ASP A 139 -1.03 -10.11 3.68
CA ASP A 139 0.27 -10.68 4.03
C ASP A 139 1.42 -9.89 3.38
N ALA A 140 1.29 -9.54 2.10
CA ALA A 140 2.27 -8.68 1.42
C ALA A 140 2.37 -7.28 2.06
N ILE A 141 1.24 -6.70 2.51
CA ILE A 141 1.26 -5.43 3.26
C ILE A 141 1.99 -5.62 4.58
N ARG A 142 1.71 -6.71 5.32
CA ARG A 142 2.36 -7.01 6.60
C ARG A 142 3.88 -7.14 6.45
N GLU A 143 4.35 -7.88 5.45
CA GLU A 143 5.78 -8.02 5.15
C GLU A 143 6.43 -6.65 4.87
N ASN A 144 5.70 -5.75 4.20
CA ASN A 144 6.18 -4.40 3.98
C ASN A 144 6.27 -3.57 5.29
N GLU A 145 5.32 -3.72 6.22
CA GLU A 145 5.40 -3.06 7.54
C GLU A 145 6.54 -3.63 8.41
N GLU A 146 6.88 -4.92 8.27
CA GLU A 146 8.06 -5.52 8.89
C GLU A 146 9.34 -4.84 8.37
N HIS A 147 9.43 -4.61 7.06
CA HIS A 147 10.56 -3.87 6.46
C HIS A 147 10.62 -2.41 6.89
N HIS A 148 9.47 -1.74 7.03
CA HIS A 148 9.42 -0.38 7.60
C HIS A 148 9.94 -0.36 9.03
N HIS A 149 9.51 -1.31 9.87
CA HIS A 149 9.95 -1.42 11.25
C HIS A 149 11.49 -1.60 11.33
N GLU A 150 12.07 -2.46 10.48
CA GLU A 150 13.53 -2.63 10.40
C GLU A 150 14.26 -1.34 10.02
N LYS A 151 13.80 -0.64 8.98
CA LYS A 151 14.38 0.64 8.56
C LYS A 151 14.29 1.73 9.64
N ILE A 152 13.15 1.83 10.31
CA ILE A 152 12.96 2.80 11.40
C ILE A 152 13.88 2.46 12.58
N ALA A 153 14.05 1.18 12.91
CA ALA A 153 14.99 0.74 13.94
C ALA A 153 16.45 1.10 13.58
N GLU A 154 16.84 0.94 12.31
CA GLU A 154 18.15 1.37 11.81
C GLU A 154 18.34 2.89 11.99
N ILE A 155 17.36 3.70 11.59
CA ILE A 155 17.41 5.17 11.75
C ILE A 155 17.56 5.56 13.24
N ILE A 156 16.82 4.91 14.15
CA ILE A 156 16.94 5.14 15.59
C ILE A 156 18.37 4.85 16.08
N SER A 157 18.97 3.77 15.58
CA SER A 157 20.35 3.40 15.94
C SER A 157 21.36 4.47 15.51
N LEU A 158 21.17 5.07 14.33
CA LEU A 158 22.05 6.12 13.81
C LEU A 158 21.92 7.43 14.60
N ILE A 159 20.71 7.76 15.08
CA ILE A 159 20.47 8.95 15.90
C ILE A 159 21.06 8.78 17.30
N ARG A 160 21.05 7.57 17.88
CA ARG A 160 21.59 7.30 19.23
C ARG A 160 23.12 7.37 19.36
N VAL A 161 23.85 7.23 18.25
CA VAL A 161 25.33 7.16 18.25
C VAL A 161 25.96 8.55 18.01
N ARG A 162 25.15 9.59 17.78
CA ARG A 162 25.57 11.00 17.65
C ARG A 162 25.18 11.80 18.88
#